data_AF-A0A8J4UMX7-F1
#
_entry.id   AF-A0A8J4UMX7-F1
#
_cell.length_a   1.000
_cell.length_b   1.000
_cell.length_c   1.000
_cell.angle_alpha   90.00
_cell.angle_beta   90.00
_cell.angle_gamma   90.00
#
_symmetry.space_group_name_H-M   'P 1'
#
loop_
_entity.id
_entity.type
_entity.pdbx_description
1 polymer ?
#
loop_
_entity_poly.entity_id
_entity_poly.type
_entity_poly.pdbx_seq_one_letter_code
_entity_poly.pdbx_strand_id
1 'polypeptide(L)'
;NFIDSAKFILILISKMTWLDARAYCRQYHTDLASSLNSSDQKIIMQVTTSYSPWIGLYRDTWKWSDGTNATDLMWASGKPDNAGGNNNCAVVSNGQFTDIPCSTLTYFFCHTLYSTRSQTMRLHVKSDSSVFDPAVQSLMLEQ
;
A
#
# COMPACT_ATOMS: atom_id res chain seq x y z
N ASN A 1 -2.11 -4.04 24.95
CA ASN A 1 -2.67 -4.59 23.70
C ASN A 1 -2.86 -3.52 22.64
N PHE A 2 -1.79 -2.82 22.28
CA PHE A 2 -1.79 -1.82 21.23
C PHE A 2 -0.60 -2.17 20.35
N ILE A 3 -0.83 -2.62 19.11
CA ILE A 3 -0.25 -2.09 17.87
C ILE A 3 -0.98 -2.83 16.73
N ASP A 4 -2.24 -2.48 16.46
CA ASP A 4 -2.78 -2.75 15.12
C ASP A 4 -2.27 -1.62 14.24
N SER A 5 -1.27 -1.90 13.42
CA SER A 5 -0.68 -0.89 12.55
C SER A 5 -1.64 -0.65 11.39
N ALA A 6 -2.17 0.56 11.25
CA ALA A 6 -3.05 0.89 10.14
C ALA A 6 -2.33 0.66 8.81
N LYS A 7 -2.93 -0.11 7.89
CA LYS A 7 -2.36 -0.43 6.57
C LYS A 7 -2.28 0.78 5.63
N PHE A 8 -3.24 1.70 5.75
CA PHE A 8 -3.34 2.89 4.93
C PHE A 8 -3.47 4.14 5.80
N ILE A 9 -2.99 5.28 5.29
CA ILE A 9 -3.11 6.59 5.92
C ILE A 9 -3.71 7.61 4.95
N LEU A 10 -4.69 8.38 5.41
CA LEU A 10 -5.31 9.47 4.65
C LEU A 10 -4.46 10.74 4.79
N ILE A 11 -4.06 11.31 3.66
CA ILE A 11 -3.29 12.56 3.62
C ILE A 11 -4.24 13.72 3.30
N LEU A 12 -4.45 14.61 4.27
CA LEU A 12 -5.37 15.76 4.19
C LEU A 12 -4.66 17.13 4.11
N ILE A 13 -3.34 17.16 3.95
CA ILE A 13 -2.56 18.41 4.00
C ILE A 13 -2.69 19.25 2.74
N SER A 14 -2.88 18.63 1.57
CA SER A 14 -3.02 19.32 0.28
C SER A 14 -3.72 18.41 -0.71
N LYS A 15 -4.47 19.01 -1.63
CA LYS A 15 -5.10 18.31 -2.75
C LYS A 15 -4.13 18.24 -3.91
N MET A 16 -3.99 17.06 -4.49
CA MET A 16 -3.00 16.77 -5.53
C MET A 16 -3.66 16.05 -6.70
N THR A 17 -3.03 16.16 -7.88
CA THR A 17 -3.36 15.28 -9.01
C THR A 17 -3.00 13.85 -8.64
N TRP A 18 -3.53 12.86 -9.36
CA TRP A 18 -3.21 11.45 -9.07
C TRP A 18 -1.69 11.19 -9.15
N LEU A 19 -1.02 11.79 -10.14
CA LEU A 19 0.41 11.62 -10.36
C LEU A 19 1.23 12.25 -9.21
N ASP A 20 0.87 13.47 -8.80
CA ASP A 20 1.57 14.17 -7.72
C ASP A 20 1.33 13.47 -6.37
N ALA A 21 0.10 12.99 -6.12
CA ALA A 21 -0.24 12.21 -4.94
C ALA A 21 0.59 10.92 -4.86
N ARG A 22 0.76 10.21 -5.98
CA ARG A 22 1.63 9.04 -6.06
C ARG A 22 3.09 9.38 -5.77
N ALA A 23 3.59 10.46 -6.36
CA ALA A 23 4.95 10.92 -6.12
C ALA A 23 5.16 11.23 -4.62
N TYR A 24 4.20 11.93 -4.00
CA TYR A 24 4.20 12.18 -2.56
C TYR A 24 4.25 10.88 -1.76
N CYS A 25 3.35 9.93 -2.04
CA CYS A 25 3.33 8.67 -1.30
C CYS A 25 4.64 7.88 -1.48
N ARG A 26 5.28 7.90 -2.65
CA ARG A 26 6.57 7.23 -2.86
C ARG A 26 7.74 7.94 -2.19
N GLN A 27 7.62 9.25 -1.97
CA GLN A 27 8.65 10.03 -1.30
C GLN A 27 8.60 9.87 0.23
N TYR A 28 7.39 9.88 0.81
CA TYR A 28 7.20 9.91 2.27
C TYR A 28 6.64 8.61 2.85
N HIS A 29 6.19 7.70 2.00
CA HIS A 29 5.57 6.43 2.34
C HIS A 29 6.02 5.31 1.36
N THR A 30 5.13 4.38 0.99
CA THR A 30 5.42 3.32 0.01
C THR A 30 4.88 3.67 -1.39
N ASP A 31 3.56 3.75 -1.54
CA ASP A 31 2.85 4.12 -2.78
C ASP A 31 1.43 4.58 -2.38
N LEU A 32 0.63 5.04 -3.34
CA LEU A 32 -0.82 5.18 -3.15
C LEU A 32 -1.42 3.85 -2.69
N ALA A 33 -2.48 3.90 -1.91
CA ALA A 33 -3.14 2.70 -1.39
C ALA A 33 -3.60 1.77 -2.52
N SER A 34 -3.15 0.52 -2.44
CA SER A 34 -3.55 -0.59 -3.30
C SER A 34 -4.16 -1.71 -2.47
N SER A 35 -4.79 -2.67 -3.15
CA SER A 35 -5.42 -3.82 -2.52
C SER A 35 -4.88 -5.12 -3.10
N LEU A 36 -4.50 -6.04 -2.20
CA LEU A 36 -4.17 -7.42 -2.56
C LEU A 36 -5.40 -8.32 -2.61
N ASN A 37 -6.44 -7.99 -1.84
CA ASN A 37 -7.65 -8.79 -1.69
C ASN A 37 -8.85 -7.94 -1.22
N SER A 38 -10.01 -8.58 -1.15
CA SER A 38 -11.27 -7.93 -0.74
C SER A 38 -11.26 -7.35 0.68
N SER A 39 -10.45 -7.88 1.60
CA SER A 39 -10.29 -7.31 2.94
C SER A 39 -9.58 -5.96 2.88
N ASP A 40 -8.55 -5.82 2.04
CA ASP A 40 -7.88 -4.54 1.83
C ASP A 40 -8.83 -3.50 1.21
N GLN A 41 -9.64 -3.90 0.23
CA GLN A 41 -10.62 -3.00 -0.38
C GLN A 41 -11.62 -2.52 0.67
N LYS A 42 -12.08 -3.40 1.57
CA LYS A 42 -12.96 -3.01 2.68
C LYS A 42 -12.31 -2.01 3.63
N ILE A 43 -11.02 -2.14 3.95
CA ILE A 43 -10.31 -1.15 4.78
C ILE A 43 -10.27 0.21 4.07
N ILE A 44 -9.94 0.23 2.77
CA ILE A 44 -9.95 1.44 1.95
C ILE A 44 -11.36 2.06 1.89
N MET A 45 -12.41 1.24 1.80
CA MET A 45 -13.81 1.65 1.68
C MET A 45 -14.48 2.06 2.99
N GLN A 46 -13.91 1.74 4.16
CA GLN A 46 -14.42 2.22 5.46
C GLN A 46 -14.41 3.75 5.57
N VAL A 47 -13.79 4.42 4.61
CA VAL A 47 -13.67 5.86 4.51
C VAL A 47 -14.92 6.42 3.86
N THR A 48 -15.89 6.79 4.70
CA THR A 48 -17.15 7.45 4.31
C THR A 48 -17.00 8.96 4.21
N THR A 49 -15.85 9.44 3.75
CA THR A 49 -15.57 10.88 3.66
C THR A 49 -16.11 11.47 2.37
N SER A 50 -16.57 12.72 2.42
CA SER A 50 -16.93 13.52 1.24
C SER A 50 -15.73 13.91 0.35
N TYR A 51 -14.51 13.56 0.79
CA TYR A 51 -13.27 13.98 0.13
C TYR A 51 -12.97 13.24 -1.16
N SER A 52 -13.54 12.05 -1.38
CA SER A 52 -13.23 11.20 -2.54
C SER A 52 -11.72 11.06 -2.80
N PRO A 53 -10.95 10.52 -1.84
CA PRO A 53 -9.50 10.49 -1.95
C PRO A 53 -9.01 9.52 -3.03
N TRP A 54 -7.87 9.85 -3.65
CA TRP A 54 -7.17 8.97 -4.58
C TRP A 54 -6.73 7.67 -3.91
N ILE A 55 -6.77 6.62 -4.72
CA ILE A 55 -6.13 5.33 -4.47
C ILE A 55 -5.20 5.00 -5.65
N GLY A 56 -4.35 3.98 -5.49
CA GLY A 56 -3.34 3.60 -6.47
C GLY A 56 -3.90 2.98 -7.75
N LEU A 57 -5.22 3.00 -7.95
CA LEU A 57 -5.89 2.38 -9.08
C LEU A 57 -5.98 3.35 -10.26
N TYR A 58 -5.41 2.95 -11.40
CA TYR A 58 -5.38 3.72 -12.65
C TYR A 58 -5.50 2.78 -13.85
N ARG A 59 -5.74 3.30 -15.06
CA ARG A 59 -5.88 2.47 -16.25
C ARG A 59 -5.13 2.95 -17.51
N ASP A 60 -4.59 1.95 -18.21
CA ASP A 60 -4.83 1.72 -19.64
C ASP A 60 -5.81 0.53 -19.76
N THR A 61 -5.49 -0.55 -19.03
CA THR A 61 -6.42 -1.45 -18.33
C THR A 61 -6.22 -1.24 -16.82
N TRP A 62 -7.23 -1.48 -15.98
CA TRP A 62 -7.14 -1.21 -14.54
C TRP A 62 -6.00 -1.98 -13.87
N LYS A 63 -5.13 -1.24 -13.16
CA LYS A 63 -3.92 -1.74 -12.47
C LYS A 63 -3.68 -0.95 -11.19
N TRP A 64 -3.05 -1.58 -10.21
CA TRP A 64 -2.54 -0.88 -9.03
C TRP A 64 -1.13 -0.31 -9.28
N SER A 65 -0.85 0.86 -8.70
CA SER A 65 0.39 1.61 -8.90
C SER A 65 1.63 0.96 -8.27
N ASP A 66 1.41 0.08 -7.29
CA ASP A 66 2.43 -0.72 -6.61
C ASP A 66 2.72 -2.06 -7.30
N GLY A 67 2.00 -2.38 -8.39
CA GLY A 67 2.17 -3.61 -9.16
C GLY A 67 1.32 -4.80 -8.69
N THR A 68 0.46 -4.63 -7.68
CA THR A 68 -0.47 -5.68 -7.26
C THR A 68 -1.55 -5.94 -8.29
N ASN A 69 -2.10 -7.16 -8.30
CA ASN A 69 -3.13 -7.56 -9.25
C ASN A 69 -4.45 -6.84 -8.97
N ALA A 70 -5.02 -6.21 -9.99
CA ALA A 70 -6.32 -5.56 -9.91
C ALA A 70 -7.45 -6.54 -10.27
N THR A 71 -7.87 -7.35 -9.30
CA THR A 71 -8.99 -8.30 -9.44
C THR A 71 -10.11 -7.98 -8.46
N ASP A 72 -11.35 -8.36 -8.80
CA ASP A 72 -12.53 -8.21 -7.94
C ASP A 72 -12.70 -6.80 -7.35
N LEU A 73 -12.54 -5.77 -8.20
CA LEU A 73 -12.62 -4.37 -7.81
C LEU A 73 -14.05 -3.99 -7.41
N MET A 74 -14.21 -3.42 -6.22
CA MET A 74 -15.49 -2.98 -5.64
C MET A 74 -15.95 -1.62 -6.18
N TRP A 75 -16.26 -1.59 -7.48
CA TRP A 75 -16.82 -0.42 -8.15
C TRP A 75 -18.20 -0.05 -7.60
N ALA A 76 -18.49 1.25 -7.62
CA ALA A 76 -19.85 1.74 -7.43
C ALA A 76 -20.76 1.25 -8.58
N SER A 77 -22.06 1.22 -8.33
CA SER A 77 -23.03 0.86 -9.37
C SER A 77 -22.89 1.79 -10.58
N GLY A 78 -22.77 1.19 -11.78
CA GLY A 78 -22.56 1.92 -13.03
C GLY A 78 -21.13 2.42 -13.27
N LYS A 79 -20.17 2.08 -12.40
CA LYS A 79 -18.75 2.40 -12.57
C LYS A 79 -17.93 1.15 -12.95
N PRO A 80 -16.78 1.33 -13.61
CA PRO A 80 -16.27 2.58 -14.18
C PRO A 80 -17.06 2.95 -15.45
N ASP A 81 -17.39 4.23 -15.63
CA ASP A 81 -18.21 4.71 -16.76
C ASP A 81 -17.40 5.42 -17.85
N ASN A 82 -16.15 5.74 -17.57
CA ASN A 82 -15.32 6.54 -18.45
C ASN A 82 -16.01 7.84 -18.92
N ALA A 83 -16.70 8.55 -18.02
CA ALA A 83 -17.38 9.78 -18.41
C ALA A 83 -16.41 10.78 -19.08
N GLY A 84 -16.78 11.25 -20.28
CA GLY A 84 -15.94 12.17 -21.06
C GLY A 84 -14.67 11.56 -21.66
N GLY A 85 -14.48 10.25 -21.58
CA GLY A 85 -13.37 9.54 -22.24
C GLY A 85 -12.01 9.66 -21.56
N ASN A 86 -11.92 10.32 -20.39
CA ASN A 86 -10.63 10.63 -19.73
C ASN A 86 -10.60 10.27 -18.23
N ASN A 87 -11.54 9.45 -17.75
CA ASN A 87 -11.56 9.03 -16.33
C ASN A 87 -10.62 7.85 -16.08
N ASN A 88 -9.32 8.12 -16.11
CA ASN A 88 -8.29 7.07 -16.09
C ASN A 88 -7.73 6.76 -14.69
N CYS A 89 -8.23 7.41 -13.64
CA CYS A 89 -7.79 7.23 -12.26
C CYS A 89 -8.98 7.05 -11.33
N ALA A 90 -8.79 6.32 -10.22
CA ALA A 90 -9.88 6.01 -9.32
C ALA A 90 -9.73 6.61 -7.91
N VAL A 91 -10.88 6.97 -7.35
CA VAL A 91 -11.07 7.46 -6.00
C VAL A 91 -12.01 6.53 -5.23
N VAL A 92 -12.02 6.69 -3.91
CA VAL A 92 -13.03 6.07 -3.03
C VAL A 92 -14.08 7.11 -2.71
N SER A 93 -15.29 6.97 -3.26
CA SER A 93 -16.40 7.86 -2.99
C SER A 93 -17.52 7.09 -2.29
N ASN A 94 -17.99 7.58 -1.14
CA ASN A 94 -19.02 6.92 -0.32
C ASN A 94 -18.74 5.42 -0.08
N GLY A 95 -17.46 5.09 0.14
CA GLY A 95 -17.03 3.71 0.37
C GLY A 95 -17.10 2.80 -0.84
N GLN A 96 -17.07 3.31 -2.08
CA GLN A 96 -16.98 2.51 -3.30
C GLN A 96 -15.99 3.14 -4.30
N PHE A 97 -15.44 2.35 -5.21
CA PHE A 97 -14.53 2.88 -6.23
C PHE A 97 -15.28 3.62 -7.32
N THR A 98 -14.72 4.73 -7.79
CA THR A 98 -15.26 5.54 -8.89
C THR A 98 -14.11 6.08 -9.72
N ASP A 99 -14.26 6.09 -11.05
CA ASP A 99 -13.29 6.66 -11.98
C ASP A 99 -13.55 8.15 -12.26
N ILE A 100 -12.49 8.96 -12.23
CA ILE A 100 -12.51 10.40 -12.49
C ILE A 100 -11.24 10.84 -13.26
N PRO A 101 -11.17 12.06 -13.81
CA PRO A 101 -9.97 12.52 -14.52
C PRO A 101 -8.76 12.61 -13.59
N CYS A 102 -7.63 12.04 -14.00
CA CYS A 102 -6.39 12.00 -13.19
C CYS A 102 -5.85 13.38 -12.78
N SER A 103 -6.21 14.42 -13.53
CA SER A 103 -5.85 15.82 -13.26
C SER A 103 -6.69 16.48 -12.16
N THR A 104 -7.69 15.80 -11.61
CA THR A 104 -8.52 16.31 -10.51
C THR A 104 -7.69 16.48 -9.25
N LEU A 105 -7.89 17.59 -8.53
CA LEU A 105 -7.25 17.82 -7.24
C LEU A 105 -8.10 17.25 -6.11
N THR A 106 -7.60 16.19 -5.46
CA THR A 106 -8.24 15.61 -4.27
C THR A 106 -7.18 15.17 -3.24
N TYR A 107 -7.63 14.83 -2.05
CA TYR A 107 -6.82 14.16 -1.03
C TYR A 107 -6.53 12.72 -1.45
N PHE A 108 -5.71 11.99 -0.70
CA PHE A 108 -5.24 10.68 -1.15
C PHE A 108 -4.83 9.76 -0.02
N PHE A 109 -4.93 8.46 -0.28
CA PHE A 109 -4.42 7.42 0.61
C PHE A 109 -3.03 6.97 0.19
N CYS A 110 -2.12 6.91 1.15
CA CYS A 110 -0.86 6.19 1.00
C CYS A 110 -0.92 4.87 1.76
N HIS A 111 -0.16 3.88 1.32
CA HIS A 111 0.27 2.78 2.18
C HIS A 111 1.08 3.32 3.36
N THR A 112 0.95 2.71 4.53
CA THR A 112 1.84 3.07 5.65
C THR A 112 3.16 2.32 5.55
N LEU A 113 4.23 2.94 6.07
CA LEU A 113 5.54 2.30 6.21
C LEU A 113 5.58 1.31 7.39
N TYR A 114 4.55 1.34 8.25
CA TYR A 114 4.46 0.51 9.43
C TYR A 114 3.73 -0.80 9.10
N SER A 115 4.30 -1.59 8.19
CA SER A 115 4.36 -3.01 8.51
C SER A 115 5.13 -3.06 9.83
N THR A 116 4.59 -3.66 10.89
CA THR A 116 5.49 -4.22 11.90
C THR A 116 6.58 -4.94 11.11
N ARG A 117 7.85 -4.60 11.35
CA ARG A 117 8.95 -5.30 10.72
C ARG A 117 8.84 -6.76 11.16
N SER A 118 8.07 -7.59 10.46
CA SER A 118 8.55 -8.94 10.18
C SER A 118 9.56 -8.80 9.06
N GLN A 119 10.67 -8.12 9.39
CA GLN A 119 11.90 -8.48 8.74
C GLN A 119 12.17 -9.90 9.20
N THR A 120 11.82 -10.90 8.40
CA THR A 120 12.62 -12.11 8.42
C THR A 120 13.97 -11.70 7.83
N MET A 121 14.80 -11.03 8.64
CA MET A 121 16.22 -10.99 8.40
C MET A 121 16.66 -12.45 8.39
N ARG A 122 16.96 -12.99 7.22
CA ARG A 122 17.77 -14.21 7.14
C ARG A 122 19.15 -13.81 7.65
N LEU A 123 19.38 -14.00 8.94
CA LEU A 123 20.71 -13.88 9.52
C LEU A 123 21.57 -14.94 8.83
N HIS A 124 22.43 -14.51 7.90
CA HIS A 124 23.49 -15.37 7.40
C HIS A 124 24.56 -15.37 8.50
N VAL A 125 24.51 -16.37 9.39
CA VAL A 125 25.58 -16.60 10.35
C VAL A 125 26.78 -17.11 9.57
N LYS A 126 27.73 -16.21 9.28
CA LYS A 126 29.09 -16.63 8.92
C LYS A 126 29.84 -16.86 10.22
N SER A 127 29.99 -18.13 10.61
CA SER A 127 30.96 -18.52 11.63
C SER A 127 32.33 -18.58 10.96
N ASP A 128 33.22 -17.65 11.30
CA ASP A 128 34.64 -17.73 10.90
C ASP A 128 35.45 -18.65 11.82
N SER A 129 34.81 -19.29 12.79
CA SER A 129 35.42 -20.33 13.62
C SER A 129 35.17 -21.70 13.01
N SER A 130 36.25 -22.34 12.56
CA SER A 130 36.22 -23.77 12.24
C SER A 130 35.80 -24.54 13.50
N VAL A 131 34.97 -25.58 13.35
CA VAL A 131 34.57 -26.49 14.45
C VAL A 131 35.78 -27.25 15.04
N PHE A 132 36.96 -27.09 14.42
CA PHE A 132 38.25 -27.63 14.85
C PHE A 132 39.12 -26.61 15.59
N ASP A 133 38.59 -25.42 15.89
CA ASP A 133 39.28 -24.45 16.73
C ASP A 133 39.45 -25.04 18.15
N PRO A 134 40.69 -25.17 18.66
CA PRO A 134 40.96 -25.74 19.99
C PRO A 134 40.23 -25.01 21.13
N ALA A 135 39.91 -23.72 20.98
CA ALA A 135 39.19 -22.94 21.99
C ALA A 135 37.70 -23.32 22.09
N VAL A 136 37.12 -23.86 21.02
CA VAL A 136 35.73 -24.35 21.01
C VAL A 136 35.63 -25.74 21.65
N GLN A 137 36.66 -26.58 21.51
CA GLN A 137 36.72 -27.90 22.14
C GLN A 137 36.85 -27.82 23.68
N SER A 138 37.57 -26.82 24.20
CA SER A 138 37.68 -26.60 25.65
C SER A 138 36.36 -26.21 26.32
N LEU A 139 35.37 -25.73 25.55
CA LEU A 139 34.04 -25.36 26.06
C LEU A 139 33.03 -26.52 26.05
N MET A 140 33.37 -27.66 25.45
CA MET A 140 32.51 -28.86 25.40
C MET A 140 32.85 -29.91 26.46
N LEU A 141 33.86 -29.67 27.30
CA LEU A 141 34.35 -30.61 28.32
C LEU A 141 33.99 -30.21 29.77
N GLU A 142 33.15 -29.18 29.97
CA GLU A 142 32.62 -28.79 31.29
C GLU A 142 31.09 -29.01 31.41
N GLN A 143 30.58 -30.13 30.90
CA GLN A 143 29.26 -30.68 31.29
C GLN A 143 29.37 -32.15 31.67
#